data_AF-A0A8T7BBL0-F1
#
_entry.id   AF-A0A8T7BBL0-F1
#
_cell.length_a   1.000
_cell.length_b   1.000
_cell.length_c   1.000
_cell.angle_alpha   90.00
_cell.angle_beta   90.00
_cell.angle_gamma   90.00
#
_symmetry.space_group_name_H-M   'P 1'
#
loop_
_entity.id
_entity.type
_entity.pdbx_description
1 polymer ?
#
loop_
_entity_poly.entity_id
_entity_poly.type
_entity_poly.pdbx_seq_one_letter_code
_entity_poly.pdbx_strand_id
1 'polypeptide(L)'
;FNDDGWGYSSDLAHAAQKCTEAGANIITMSLGGGGANSTEENAFDTFTADGGLVLAAAGNDGNNVRSYPAGYKSVMMIGANDGDNNIADFSQFPSNTVTVGRGKKRKTETHDGYGVEVSAGGVDTLSTFPAGTGVSASMTADGTGYASLAMENTGTASGTAYFMGTAESTDSGANGNICVIDRGNISFHDKVQNCESSGGIGAIIVNNVSGVLAGTLGATNATTIPTVGAALEDRSALIGAANATVSITASDYSFLSGTSMATPTAAGAAALIWSNHPSCTGADIRTAMKATAEDQGAAGRDDYFGYGIVKAKDASDYLTANPCGGPPPAGDITLSGNRSKGGKQANLSWSGANGALVDIYVNGSFNAKTDNDGSARYSVQKNVPVTFKVCEDNSSNCSDDLVL
;
A
#
# COMPACT_ATOMS: atom_id res chain seq x y z
N PHE A 1 2.46 -21.53 0.55
CA PHE A 1 3.92 -21.44 0.74
C PHE A 1 4.41 -22.79 1.22
N ASN A 2 5.55 -23.25 0.69
CA ASN A 2 6.28 -24.38 1.25
C ASN A 2 7.06 -23.92 2.50
N ASP A 3 7.72 -24.86 3.17
CA ASP A 3 8.48 -24.58 4.40
C ASP A 3 9.64 -23.58 4.17
N ASP A 4 10.06 -23.40 2.91
CA ASP A 4 11.09 -22.43 2.50
C ASP A 4 10.54 -21.01 2.24
N GLY A 5 9.24 -20.79 2.49
CA GLY A 5 8.60 -19.47 2.34
C GLY A 5 8.24 -19.09 0.91
N TRP A 6 8.28 -20.01 -0.06
CA TRP A 6 7.94 -19.77 -1.45
C TRP A 6 6.64 -20.46 -1.86
N GLY A 7 5.87 -19.90 -2.78
CA GLY A 7 4.63 -20.48 -3.28
C GLY A 7 4.54 -20.39 -4.80
N TYR A 8 4.07 -21.45 -5.47
CA TYR A 8 3.80 -21.37 -6.89
C TYR A 8 2.55 -20.51 -7.14
N SER A 9 2.52 -19.80 -8.27
CA SER A 9 1.32 -19.09 -8.73
C SER A 9 0.11 -20.01 -8.90
N SER A 10 0.32 -21.29 -9.22
CA SER A 10 -0.73 -22.31 -9.21
C SER A 10 -1.30 -22.59 -7.81
N ASP A 11 -0.47 -22.52 -6.76
CA ASP A 11 -0.92 -22.70 -5.37
C ASP A 11 -1.77 -21.51 -4.93
N LEU A 12 -1.39 -20.30 -5.36
CA LEU A 12 -2.14 -19.09 -5.07
C LEU A 12 -3.50 -19.06 -5.79
N ALA A 13 -3.54 -19.45 -7.07
CA ALA A 13 -4.80 -19.66 -7.80
C ALA A 13 -5.70 -20.70 -7.11
N HIS A 14 -5.12 -21.82 -6.65
CA HIS A 14 -5.85 -22.85 -5.92
C HIS A 14 -6.32 -22.37 -4.54
N ALA A 15 -5.54 -21.54 -3.84
CA ALA A 15 -5.94 -20.92 -2.59
C ALA A 15 -7.13 -19.96 -2.78
N ALA A 16 -7.10 -19.14 -3.85
CA ALA A 16 -8.22 -18.27 -4.21
C ALA A 16 -9.49 -19.09 -4.45
N GLN A 17 -9.39 -20.20 -5.20
CA GLN A 17 -10.52 -21.12 -5.39
C GLN A 17 -11.07 -21.67 -4.07
N LYS A 18 -10.20 -22.09 -3.13
CA LYS A 18 -10.65 -22.55 -1.80
C LYS A 18 -11.35 -21.45 -1.01
N CYS A 19 -10.90 -20.20 -1.10
CA CYS A 19 -11.60 -19.06 -0.51
C CYS A 19 -12.99 -18.89 -1.11
N THR A 20 -13.12 -18.98 -2.44
CA THR A 20 -14.42 -18.96 -3.13
C THR A 20 -15.34 -20.08 -2.65
N GLU A 21 -14.84 -21.32 -2.61
CA GLU A 21 -15.59 -22.51 -2.17
C GLU A 21 -16.03 -22.41 -0.70
N ALA A 22 -15.26 -21.71 0.13
CA ALA A 22 -15.60 -21.40 1.51
C ALA A 22 -16.59 -20.22 1.65
N GLY A 23 -16.97 -19.56 0.55
CA GLY A 23 -17.92 -18.44 0.54
C GLY A 23 -17.32 -17.09 0.93
N ALA A 24 -16.02 -16.88 0.71
CA ALA A 24 -15.38 -15.61 1.00
C ALA A 24 -15.91 -14.48 0.11
N ASN A 25 -16.20 -13.30 0.70
CA ASN A 25 -16.45 -12.07 -0.05
C ASN A 25 -15.17 -11.29 -0.35
N ILE A 26 -14.16 -11.42 0.52
CA ILE A 26 -12.89 -10.70 0.44
C ILE A 26 -11.73 -11.70 0.50
N ILE A 27 -10.77 -11.55 -0.42
CA ILE A 27 -9.46 -12.19 -0.36
C ILE A 27 -8.43 -11.10 -0.08
N THR A 28 -7.67 -11.25 1.02
CA THR A 28 -6.60 -10.34 1.42
C THR A 28 -5.24 -11.03 1.34
N MET A 29 -4.27 -10.39 0.68
CA MET A 29 -2.98 -11.00 0.35
C MET A 29 -1.82 -10.08 0.68
N SER A 30 -1.28 -10.23 1.87
CA SER A 30 -0.06 -9.56 2.34
C SER A 30 1.22 -10.20 1.79
N LEU A 31 1.27 -10.39 0.47
CA LEU A 31 2.30 -11.14 -0.25
C LEU A 31 2.48 -10.57 -1.66
N GLY A 32 3.62 -10.88 -2.29
CA GLY A 32 3.85 -10.54 -3.69
C GLY A 32 5.13 -11.15 -4.26
N GLY A 33 5.26 -11.14 -5.57
CA GLY A 33 6.43 -11.58 -6.32
C GLY A 33 6.56 -10.82 -7.65
N GLY A 34 7.69 -10.98 -8.34
CA GLY A 34 8.01 -10.14 -9.51
C GLY A 34 7.36 -10.54 -10.84
N GLY A 35 6.65 -11.67 -10.92
CA GLY A 35 6.20 -12.24 -12.19
C GLY A 35 4.70 -12.43 -12.28
N ALA A 36 4.10 -11.90 -13.35
CA ALA A 36 2.70 -12.19 -13.72
C ALA A 36 2.53 -13.64 -14.22
N ASN A 37 1.39 -14.22 -13.92
CA ASN A 37 0.97 -15.56 -14.32
C ASN A 37 -0.51 -15.55 -14.73
N SER A 38 -0.82 -16.04 -15.92
CA SER A 38 -2.19 -16.02 -16.45
C SER A 38 -3.17 -16.89 -15.67
N THR A 39 -2.71 -18.00 -15.07
CA THR A 39 -3.58 -18.88 -14.28
C THR A 39 -4.02 -18.18 -13.00
N GLU A 40 -3.09 -17.46 -12.37
CA GLU A 40 -3.33 -16.66 -11.18
C GLU A 40 -4.22 -15.44 -11.49
N GLU A 41 -3.93 -14.71 -12.56
CA GLU A 41 -4.75 -13.58 -13.04
C GLU A 41 -6.19 -14.01 -13.30
N ASN A 42 -6.41 -15.10 -14.05
CA ASN A 42 -7.75 -15.62 -14.35
C ASN A 42 -8.53 -16.02 -13.09
N ALA A 43 -7.86 -16.50 -12.05
CA ALA A 43 -8.51 -16.89 -10.79
C ALA A 43 -9.06 -15.66 -10.06
N PHE A 44 -8.29 -14.57 -9.98
CA PHE A 44 -8.74 -13.32 -9.37
C PHE A 44 -9.77 -12.58 -10.23
N ASP A 45 -9.64 -12.62 -11.55
CA ASP A 45 -10.67 -12.12 -12.47
C ASP A 45 -12.00 -12.84 -12.26
N THR A 46 -11.98 -14.17 -12.09
CA THR A 46 -13.19 -14.96 -11.83
C THR A 46 -13.80 -14.58 -10.48
N PHE A 47 -13.01 -14.54 -9.40
CA PHE A 47 -13.51 -14.19 -8.08
C PHE A 47 -14.15 -12.79 -8.03
N THR A 48 -13.54 -11.83 -8.70
CA THR A 48 -14.08 -10.45 -8.77
C THR A 48 -15.29 -10.34 -9.69
N ALA A 49 -15.33 -11.09 -10.80
CA ALA A 49 -16.50 -11.17 -11.67
C ALA A 49 -17.73 -11.78 -10.95
N ASP A 50 -17.50 -12.70 -10.01
CA ASP A 50 -18.53 -13.29 -9.15
C ASP A 50 -18.93 -12.35 -7.98
N GLY A 51 -18.40 -11.13 -7.95
CA GLY A 51 -18.77 -10.08 -7.01
C GLY A 51 -17.86 -9.97 -5.79
N GLY A 52 -16.76 -10.73 -5.72
CA GLY A 52 -15.77 -10.65 -4.65
C GLY A 52 -14.83 -9.45 -4.76
N LEU A 53 -14.11 -9.15 -3.68
CA LEU A 53 -13.02 -8.15 -3.64
C LEU A 53 -11.68 -8.83 -3.32
N VAL A 54 -10.65 -8.51 -4.08
CA VAL A 54 -9.29 -9.00 -3.84
C VAL A 54 -8.39 -7.80 -3.54
N LEU A 55 -7.61 -7.86 -2.46
CA LEU A 55 -6.63 -6.83 -2.09
C LEU A 55 -5.25 -7.46 -1.92
N ALA A 56 -4.21 -6.78 -2.38
CA ALA A 56 -2.83 -7.22 -2.19
C ALA A 56 -1.83 -6.08 -1.99
N ALA A 57 -0.75 -6.40 -1.29
CA ALA A 57 0.32 -5.48 -0.94
C ALA A 57 1.08 -4.98 -2.18
N ALA A 58 1.28 -3.66 -2.29
CA ALA A 58 2.08 -3.07 -3.37
C ALA A 58 3.54 -3.54 -3.36
N GLY A 59 4.08 -3.91 -2.20
CA GLY A 59 5.45 -4.38 -1.94
C GLY A 59 6.34 -3.31 -1.31
N ASN A 60 7.53 -3.71 -0.83
CA ASN A 60 8.31 -2.95 0.16
C ASN A 60 9.73 -2.55 -0.32
N ASP A 61 9.99 -2.57 -1.63
CA ASP A 61 11.33 -2.30 -2.18
C ASP A 61 11.58 -0.81 -2.51
N GLY A 62 10.66 0.10 -2.15
CA GLY A 62 10.81 1.56 -2.29
C GLY A 62 11.06 2.02 -3.73
N ASN A 63 10.49 1.33 -4.71
CA ASN A 63 10.73 1.57 -6.13
C ASN A 63 9.45 1.42 -6.96
N ASN A 64 9.57 1.58 -8.28
CA ASN A 64 8.43 1.49 -9.22
C ASN A 64 8.27 0.10 -9.87
N VAL A 65 8.91 -0.94 -9.32
CA VAL A 65 8.72 -2.32 -9.77
C VAL A 65 7.36 -2.80 -9.31
N ARG A 66 6.65 -3.48 -10.21
CA ARG A 66 5.31 -4.00 -9.95
C ARG A 66 5.40 -5.39 -9.33
N SER A 67 4.80 -5.56 -8.15
CA SER A 67 4.58 -6.88 -7.54
C SER A 67 3.24 -7.47 -7.96
N TYR A 68 3.19 -8.79 -8.11
CA TYR A 68 1.99 -9.58 -8.36
C TYR A 68 1.71 -10.46 -7.15
N PRO A 69 0.44 -10.64 -6.73
CA PRO A 69 -0.78 -10.38 -7.49
C PRO A 69 -1.29 -8.94 -7.51
N ALA A 70 -0.72 -8.03 -6.72
CA ALA A 70 -1.21 -6.65 -6.63
C ALA A 70 -1.29 -5.93 -7.98
N GLY A 71 -0.40 -6.26 -8.92
CA GLY A 71 -0.36 -5.70 -10.26
C GLY A 71 -1.38 -6.25 -11.26
N TYR A 72 -2.29 -7.17 -10.88
CA TYR A 72 -3.39 -7.58 -11.74
C TYR A 72 -4.55 -6.59 -11.64
N LYS A 73 -5.20 -6.29 -12.77
CA LYS A 73 -6.31 -5.33 -12.83
C LYS A 73 -7.46 -5.66 -11.87
N SER A 74 -7.78 -6.93 -11.66
CA SER A 74 -8.81 -7.38 -10.73
C SER A 74 -8.43 -7.24 -9.24
N VAL A 75 -7.14 -7.09 -8.93
CA VAL A 75 -6.66 -6.99 -7.56
C VAL A 75 -6.47 -5.53 -7.17
N MET A 76 -6.95 -5.17 -5.98
CA MET A 76 -6.78 -3.83 -5.43
C MET A 76 -5.39 -3.70 -4.80
N MET A 77 -4.52 -2.88 -5.40
CA MET A 77 -3.15 -2.68 -4.91
C MET A 77 -3.13 -1.67 -3.76
N ILE A 78 -2.55 -2.09 -2.63
CA ILE A 78 -2.54 -1.31 -1.37
C ILE A 78 -1.14 -0.78 -1.05
N GLY A 79 -1.02 0.54 -0.99
CA GLY A 79 0.17 1.26 -0.49
C GLY A 79 0.18 1.40 1.03
N ALA A 80 1.31 1.84 1.59
CA ALA A 80 1.49 2.02 3.03
C ALA A 80 1.79 3.46 3.44
N ASN A 81 1.13 3.94 4.49
CA ASN A 81 1.43 5.21 5.16
C ASN A 81 1.74 5.01 6.65
N ASP A 82 2.35 6.02 7.26
CA ASP A 82 2.63 6.08 8.69
C ASP A 82 1.49 6.71 9.51
N GLY A 83 1.68 6.79 10.83
CA GLY A 83 0.71 7.36 11.77
C GLY A 83 0.49 8.88 11.64
N ASP A 84 1.38 9.56 10.91
CA ASP A 84 1.30 10.99 10.59
C ASP A 84 0.76 11.23 9.17
N ASN A 85 0.23 10.18 8.52
CA ASN A 85 -0.28 10.16 7.15
C ASN A 85 0.77 10.39 6.06
N ASN A 86 2.08 10.32 6.37
CA ASN A 86 3.12 10.36 5.33
C ASN A 86 3.24 9.00 4.63
N ILE A 87 3.63 9.02 3.36
CA ILE A 87 3.89 7.78 2.62
C ILE A 87 5.10 7.06 3.23
N ALA A 88 5.00 5.73 3.37
CA ALA A 88 6.14 4.92 3.77
C ALA A 88 7.17 4.87 2.64
N ASP A 89 8.43 5.17 2.94
CA ASP A 89 9.54 5.21 1.99
C ASP A 89 9.78 3.87 1.25
N PHE A 90 9.46 2.76 1.91
CA PHE A 90 9.54 1.42 1.34
C PHE A 90 8.36 1.07 0.41
N SER A 91 7.24 1.79 0.45
CA SER A 91 6.06 1.43 -0.34
C SER A 91 6.33 1.56 -1.83
N GLN A 92 6.18 0.47 -2.60
CA GLN A 92 6.38 0.51 -4.05
C GLN A 92 5.30 1.37 -4.73
N PHE A 93 5.70 2.08 -5.79
CA PHE A 93 4.89 3.06 -6.52
C PHE A 93 4.91 2.77 -8.04
N PRO A 94 4.47 1.58 -8.49
CA PRO A 94 4.52 1.25 -9.91
C PRO A 94 3.46 2.05 -10.68
N SER A 95 3.84 2.57 -11.85
CA SER A 95 2.93 3.32 -12.74
C SER A 95 1.65 2.55 -13.03
N ASN A 96 0.50 3.21 -13.19
CA ASN A 96 -0.73 2.58 -13.69
C ASN A 96 -0.68 2.18 -15.18
N THR A 97 0.46 2.37 -15.84
CA THR A 97 0.69 2.00 -17.24
C THR A 97 1.55 0.73 -17.33
N VAL A 98 1.10 -0.23 -18.14
CA VAL A 98 1.77 -1.50 -18.41
C VAL A 98 1.94 -1.72 -19.90
N THR A 99 2.93 -2.55 -20.26
CA THR A 99 3.00 -3.13 -21.60
C THR A 99 2.61 -4.60 -21.51
N VAL A 100 1.44 -4.94 -22.04
CA VAL A 100 0.91 -6.32 -22.06
C VAL A 100 1.11 -6.97 -23.42
N GLY A 101 1.04 -8.29 -23.46
CA GLY A 101 1.25 -9.08 -24.68
C GLY A 101 2.73 -9.37 -24.99
N ARG A 102 2.99 -10.12 -26.07
CA ARG A 102 4.34 -10.54 -26.47
C ARG A 102 4.62 -10.27 -27.94
N GLY A 103 5.88 -10.01 -28.27
CA GLY A 103 6.35 -9.77 -29.64
C GLY A 103 5.61 -8.61 -30.32
N LYS A 104 5.12 -8.85 -31.54
CA LYS A 104 4.39 -7.86 -32.35
C LYS A 104 2.98 -7.51 -31.83
N LYS A 105 2.49 -8.19 -30.79
CA LYS A 105 1.19 -7.93 -30.16
C LYS A 105 1.30 -7.16 -28.84
N ARG A 106 2.47 -6.59 -28.55
CA ARG A 106 2.61 -5.73 -27.36
C ARG A 106 1.72 -4.49 -27.53
N LYS A 107 0.96 -4.18 -26.49
CA LYS A 107 0.17 -2.95 -26.39
C LYS A 107 0.46 -2.29 -25.05
N THR A 108 0.48 -0.97 -25.05
CA THR A 108 0.53 -0.17 -23.83
C THR A 108 -0.90 0.04 -23.37
N GLU A 109 -1.16 -0.24 -22.10
CA GLU A 109 -2.45 -0.04 -21.46
C GLU A 109 -2.24 0.77 -20.19
N THR A 110 -3.17 1.67 -19.92
CA THR A 110 -3.23 2.45 -18.69
C THR A 110 -4.54 2.11 -18.00
N HIS A 111 -4.46 1.74 -16.73
CA HIS A 111 -5.63 1.42 -15.93
C HIS A 111 -5.26 1.50 -14.44
N ASP A 112 -6.13 2.08 -13.61
CA ASP A 112 -5.80 2.36 -12.20
C ASP A 112 -5.47 1.10 -11.40
N GLY A 113 -6.18 0.01 -11.67
CA GLY A 113 -5.90 -1.31 -11.06
C GLY A 113 -4.54 -1.92 -11.41
N TYR A 114 -3.69 -1.25 -12.21
CA TYR A 114 -2.29 -1.66 -12.33
C TYR A 114 -1.39 -1.05 -11.26
N GLY A 115 -1.66 0.17 -10.79
CA GLY A 115 -0.85 0.86 -9.79
C GLY A 115 -1.51 0.87 -8.41
N VAL A 116 -0.92 1.58 -7.45
CA VAL A 116 -1.55 1.80 -6.14
C VAL A 116 -2.92 2.46 -6.35
N GLU A 117 -3.93 1.93 -5.67
CA GLU A 117 -5.28 2.48 -5.70
C GLU A 117 -5.63 3.21 -4.41
N VAL A 118 -5.25 2.68 -3.26
CA VAL A 118 -5.40 3.37 -1.97
C VAL A 118 -4.24 2.99 -1.06
N SER A 119 -3.96 3.84 -0.09
CA SER A 119 -3.03 3.56 1.01
C SER A 119 -3.76 3.31 2.31
N ALA A 120 -3.12 2.56 3.20
CA ALA A 120 -3.58 2.37 4.57
C ALA A 120 -2.40 2.32 5.55
N GLY A 121 -2.70 2.49 6.84
CA GLY A 121 -1.70 2.44 7.90
C GLY A 121 -0.95 1.09 7.87
N GLY A 122 0.35 1.16 7.62
CA GLY A 122 1.21 0.00 7.47
C GLY A 122 2.59 0.14 8.09
N VAL A 123 2.87 1.26 8.75
CA VAL A 123 4.10 1.47 9.54
C VAL A 123 3.77 1.27 11.01
N ASP A 124 4.66 0.60 11.74
CA ASP A 124 4.58 0.37 13.19
C ASP A 124 3.23 -0.20 13.62
N THR A 125 2.77 -1.21 12.87
CA THR A 125 1.52 -1.91 13.15
C THR A 125 1.76 -3.03 14.16
N LEU A 126 1.13 -2.92 15.34
CA LEU A 126 1.18 -3.96 16.36
C LEU A 126 0.55 -5.26 15.83
N SER A 127 1.36 -6.29 15.69
CA SER A 127 1.00 -7.56 15.06
C SER A 127 1.13 -8.71 16.06
N THR A 128 0.24 -9.69 15.97
CA THR A 128 0.30 -10.91 16.79
C THR A 128 1.39 -11.86 16.28
N PHE A 129 2.14 -12.44 17.19
CA PHE A 129 3.14 -13.48 16.94
C PHE A 129 2.74 -14.77 17.65
N PRO A 130 3.26 -15.94 17.23
CA PRO A 130 3.20 -17.14 18.07
C PRO A 130 3.64 -16.83 19.50
N ALA A 131 2.99 -17.48 20.47
CA ALA A 131 3.16 -17.11 21.87
C ALA A 131 4.64 -17.09 22.30
N GLY A 132 5.08 -15.96 22.84
CA GLY A 132 6.45 -15.71 23.29
C GLY A 132 7.51 -15.53 22.19
N THR A 133 7.15 -15.52 20.90
CA THR A 133 8.12 -15.33 19.79
C THR A 133 8.19 -13.90 19.29
N GLY A 134 7.25 -13.05 19.66
CA GLY A 134 7.32 -11.61 19.43
C GLY A 134 8.21 -10.93 20.46
N VAL A 135 8.46 -9.64 20.24
CA VAL A 135 9.20 -8.78 21.18
C VAL A 135 8.45 -7.49 21.40
N SER A 136 8.43 -7.04 22.66
CA SER A 136 7.97 -5.71 23.03
C SER A 136 9.15 -4.89 23.52
N ALA A 137 9.28 -3.67 23.03
CA ALA A 137 10.23 -2.69 23.54
C ALA A 137 9.51 -1.65 24.39
N SER A 138 10.16 -1.21 25.45
CA SER A 138 9.83 0.02 26.13
C SER A 138 11.11 0.80 26.43
N MET A 139 10.99 2.12 26.36
CA MET A 139 12.07 3.04 26.64
C MET A 139 11.55 4.16 27.53
N THR A 140 12.32 4.49 28.56
CA THR A 140 12.08 5.68 29.37
C THR A 140 13.34 6.52 29.49
N ALA A 141 13.21 7.84 29.47
CA ALA A 141 14.28 8.76 29.84
C ALA A 141 13.79 9.70 30.94
N ASP A 142 14.53 9.79 32.04
CA ASP A 142 14.15 10.48 33.28
C ASP A 142 12.72 10.17 33.76
N GLY A 143 12.32 8.90 33.63
CA GLY A 143 10.99 8.40 34.02
C GLY A 143 9.86 8.73 33.03
N THR A 144 10.13 9.47 31.95
CA THR A 144 9.17 9.73 30.87
C THR A 144 9.27 8.62 29.83
N GLY A 145 8.13 8.04 29.44
CA GLY A 145 8.07 7.01 28.40
C GLY A 145 8.11 7.61 27.00
N TYR A 146 8.82 6.94 26.10
CA TYR A 146 8.96 7.33 24.69
C TYR A 146 8.61 6.16 23.78
N ALA A 147 8.16 6.46 22.56
CA ALA A 147 7.95 5.45 21.55
C ALA A 147 9.28 4.81 21.16
N SER A 148 9.31 3.48 21.10
CA SER A 148 10.53 2.74 20.80
C SER A 148 10.21 1.42 20.12
N LEU A 149 11.06 1.03 19.17
CA LEU A 149 10.98 -0.26 18.51
C LEU A 149 12.16 -1.12 18.90
N ALA A 150 11.91 -2.39 19.20
CA ALA A 150 12.97 -3.35 19.46
C ALA A 150 13.81 -3.51 18.18
N MET A 151 15.14 -3.39 18.30
CA MET A 151 16.03 -3.83 17.25
C MET A 151 16.38 -5.30 17.49
N GLU A 152 17.26 -5.56 18.47
CA GLU A 152 17.66 -6.92 18.88
C GLU A 152 18.07 -6.94 20.37
N ASN A 153 18.39 -8.14 20.87
CA ASN A 153 18.87 -8.46 22.23
C ASN A 153 17.83 -8.22 23.34
N THR A 154 17.09 -9.26 23.71
CA THR A 154 16.17 -9.21 24.86
C THR A 154 16.92 -8.93 26.15
N GLY A 155 16.40 -8.07 27.00
CA GLY A 155 17.02 -7.68 28.25
C GLY A 155 16.48 -6.36 28.76
N THR A 156 16.90 -5.96 29.96
CA THR A 156 16.62 -4.63 30.50
C THR A 156 17.91 -4.02 31.00
N ALA A 157 18.20 -2.80 30.56
CA ALA A 157 19.34 -2.03 31.00
C ALA A 157 18.87 -0.65 31.47
N SER A 158 19.44 -0.16 32.56
CA SER A 158 19.16 1.15 33.10
C SER A 158 20.44 1.78 33.61
N GLY A 159 20.67 3.05 33.29
CA GLY A 159 21.87 3.77 33.68
C GLY A 159 21.82 5.22 33.22
N THR A 160 22.95 5.93 33.33
CA THR A 160 23.08 7.29 32.81
C THR A 160 22.88 7.28 31.30
N ALA A 161 22.15 8.25 30.76
CA ALA A 161 22.10 8.45 29.31
C ALA A 161 23.40 9.14 28.85
N TYR A 162 24.11 8.54 27.89
CA TYR A 162 25.35 9.06 27.37
C TYR A 162 25.26 9.25 25.85
N PHE A 163 25.33 10.51 25.39
CA PHE A 163 25.30 10.81 23.97
C PHE A 163 26.64 10.49 23.30
N MET A 164 26.66 9.44 22.47
CA MET A 164 27.85 8.91 21.81
C MET A 164 27.97 9.39 20.34
N GLY A 165 27.26 10.46 19.96
CA GLY A 165 27.25 10.96 18.59
C GLY A 165 26.72 9.91 17.61
N THR A 166 27.42 9.69 16.49
CA THR A 166 27.08 8.64 15.51
C THR A 166 27.73 7.28 15.82
N ALA A 167 28.47 7.15 16.94
CA ALA A 167 29.16 5.94 17.37
C ALA A 167 30.06 5.28 16.30
N GLU A 168 30.75 6.09 15.47
CA GLU A 168 31.68 5.58 14.43
C GLU A 168 32.99 5.00 15.00
N SER A 169 33.26 5.22 16.29
CA SER A 169 34.39 4.66 17.03
C SER A 169 34.00 4.36 18.48
N THR A 170 34.85 3.62 19.20
CA THR A 170 34.68 3.44 20.66
C THR A 170 34.91 4.75 21.42
N ASP A 171 34.26 4.88 22.58
CA ASP A 171 34.37 6.01 23.49
C ASP A 171 34.21 5.55 24.96
N SER A 172 35.28 5.68 25.74
CA SER A 172 35.30 5.30 27.16
C SER A 172 34.20 5.94 28.03
N GLY A 173 33.58 7.04 27.59
CA GLY A 173 32.46 7.68 28.29
C GLY A 173 31.19 6.82 28.31
N ALA A 174 31.06 5.83 27.43
CA ALA A 174 29.93 4.91 27.40
C ALA A 174 29.96 3.85 28.52
N ASN A 175 31.10 3.65 29.20
CA ASN A 175 31.27 2.57 30.16
C ASN A 175 30.25 2.62 31.31
N GLY A 176 29.38 1.60 31.40
CA GLY A 176 28.31 1.49 32.39
C GLY A 176 27.03 2.30 32.07
N ASN A 177 26.97 2.96 30.91
CA ASN A 177 25.91 3.88 30.54
C ASN A 177 25.03 3.33 29.39
N ILE A 178 23.86 3.96 29.21
CA ILE A 178 23.00 3.76 28.05
C ILE A 178 23.48 4.70 26.94
N CYS A 179 23.96 4.15 25.83
CA CYS A 179 24.40 4.94 24.70
C CYS A 179 23.20 5.52 23.95
N VAL A 180 23.11 6.84 23.84
CA VAL A 180 22.20 7.53 22.91
C VAL A 180 23.00 7.86 21.66
N ILE A 181 22.58 7.30 20.52
CA ILE A 181 23.35 7.29 19.28
C ILE A 181 22.48 7.83 18.15
N ASP A 182 22.99 8.79 17.38
CA ASP A 182 22.31 9.23 16.16
C ASP A 182 22.53 8.22 15.02
N ARG A 183 21.45 7.93 14.26
CA ARG A 183 21.54 7.26 12.96
C ARG A 183 22.49 8.04 12.04
N GLY A 184 23.29 7.31 11.27
CA GLY A 184 24.36 7.92 10.47
C GLY A 184 24.97 6.94 9.47
N ASN A 185 26.27 7.09 9.21
CA ASN A 185 26.93 6.50 8.04
C ASN A 185 27.27 5.01 8.14
N ILE A 186 27.45 4.50 9.35
CA ILE A 186 27.77 3.10 9.61
C ILE A 186 26.52 2.29 9.96
N SER A 187 26.62 0.96 9.86
CA SER A 187 25.53 0.05 10.17
C SER A 187 25.07 0.18 11.62
N PHE A 188 23.81 -0.18 11.90
CA PHE A 188 23.30 -0.21 13.28
C PHE A 188 24.07 -1.20 14.15
N HIS A 189 24.47 -2.34 13.58
CA HIS A 189 25.38 -3.29 14.22
C HIS A 189 26.65 -2.61 14.73
N ASP A 190 27.37 -1.89 13.85
CA ASP A 190 28.67 -1.32 14.20
C ASP A 190 28.54 -0.22 15.25
N LYS A 191 27.43 0.54 15.24
CA LYS A 191 27.10 1.51 16.28
C LYS A 191 26.97 0.85 17.64
N VAL A 192 26.18 -0.23 17.70
CA VAL A 192 25.94 -0.98 18.95
C VAL A 192 27.22 -1.69 19.40
N GLN A 193 27.97 -2.28 18.48
CA GLN A 193 29.24 -2.91 18.76
C GLN A 193 30.25 -1.92 19.36
N ASN A 194 30.30 -0.68 18.84
CA ASN A 194 31.18 0.35 19.39
C ASN A 194 30.73 0.81 20.78
N CYS A 195 29.42 0.96 21.02
CA CYS A 195 28.87 1.22 22.35
C CYS A 195 29.24 0.10 23.34
N GLU A 196 28.98 -1.16 23.00
CA GLU A 196 29.27 -2.31 23.86
C GLU A 196 30.77 -2.51 24.10
N SER A 197 31.60 -2.37 23.06
CA SER A 197 33.05 -2.44 23.18
C SER A 197 33.63 -1.30 24.04
N SER A 198 32.86 -0.24 24.24
CA SER A 198 33.18 0.86 25.14
C SER A 198 32.67 0.66 26.57
N GLY A 199 32.02 -0.48 26.84
CA GLY A 199 31.42 -0.82 28.13
C GLY A 199 29.98 -0.33 28.30
N GLY A 200 29.34 0.19 27.25
CA GLY A 200 27.92 0.53 27.28
C GLY A 200 27.06 -0.69 27.57
N ILE A 201 25.95 -0.49 28.29
CA ILE A 201 25.09 -1.58 28.79
C ILE A 201 23.74 -1.66 28.08
N GLY A 202 23.44 -0.69 27.22
CA GLY A 202 22.21 -0.60 26.41
C GLY A 202 22.36 0.51 25.38
N ALA A 203 21.59 0.45 24.30
CA ALA A 203 21.68 1.43 23.22
C ALA A 203 20.30 1.94 22.76
N ILE A 204 20.24 3.23 22.45
CA ILE A 204 19.11 3.93 21.85
C ILE A 204 19.61 4.54 20.56
N ILE A 205 19.12 4.08 19.41
CA ILE A 205 19.46 4.66 18.11
C ILE A 205 18.35 5.61 17.67
N VAL A 206 18.66 6.90 17.65
CA VAL A 206 17.75 7.96 17.26
C VAL A 206 17.71 8.09 15.74
N ASN A 207 16.52 8.11 15.15
CA ASN A 207 16.36 8.26 13.71
C ASN A 207 16.89 9.60 13.20
N ASN A 208 17.21 9.69 11.91
CA ASN A 208 17.61 10.93 11.23
C ASN A 208 16.56 11.45 10.22
N VAL A 209 15.42 10.76 10.16
CA VAL A 209 14.20 11.17 9.48
C VAL A 209 13.05 11.11 10.49
N SER A 210 11.92 11.74 10.17
CA SER A 210 10.75 11.75 11.04
C SER A 210 10.26 10.32 11.36
N GLY A 211 9.77 10.11 12.58
CA GLY A 211 9.23 8.83 13.03
C GLY A 211 10.23 7.90 13.70
N VAL A 212 9.70 6.89 14.40
CA VAL A 212 10.48 5.91 15.19
C VAL A 212 11.34 5.05 14.28
N LEU A 213 12.61 4.84 14.64
CA LEU A 213 13.49 4.00 13.86
C LEU A 213 13.14 2.51 14.01
N ALA A 214 12.69 1.88 12.92
CA ALA A 214 12.67 0.42 12.78
C ALA A 214 13.98 -0.07 12.13
N GLY A 215 14.60 -1.11 12.67
CA GLY A 215 15.79 -1.71 12.08
C GLY A 215 16.28 -2.94 12.83
N THR A 216 17.20 -3.68 12.23
CA THR A 216 17.84 -4.86 12.84
C THR A 216 19.35 -4.62 13.01
N LEU A 217 19.99 -5.44 13.85
CA LEU A 217 21.46 -5.47 13.97
C LEU A 217 22.08 -6.51 13.01
N GLY A 218 21.24 -7.18 12.22
CA GLY A 218 21.65 -8.06 11.13
C GLY A 218 21.90 -9.50 11.58
N ALA A 219 21.83 -10.44 10.64
CA ALA A 219 21.89 -11.87 10.94
C ALA A 219 23.22 -12.36 11.56
N THR A 220 24.29 -11.56 11.48
CA THR A 220 25.60 -11.85 12.07
C THR A 220 25.83 -11.12 13.40
N ASN A 221 24.80 -10.53 13.99
CA ASN A 221 24.93 -9.76 15.22
C ASN A 221 25.57 -10.58 16.35
N ALA A 222 26.68 -10.05 16.88
CA ALA A 222 27.41 -10.63 18.01
C ALA A 222 27.32 -9.76 19.28
N THR A 223 26.60 -8.64 19.21
CA THR A 223 26.34 -7.75 20.35
C THR A 223 25.37 -8.40 21.34
N THR A 224 25.41 -7.98 22.60
CA THR A 224 24.57 -8.56 23.67
C THR A 224 23.69 -7.54 24.38
N ILE A 225 23.91 -6.24 24.17
CA ILE A 225 23.18 -5.19 24.88
C ILE A 225 21.80 -4.92 24.25
N PRO A 226 20.75 -4.71 25.06
CA PRO A 226 19.42 -4.39 24.54
C PRO A 226 19.45 -3.08 23.75
N THR A 227 18.92 -3.13 22.53
CA THR A 227 18.97 -1.99 21.61
C THR A 227 17.58 -1.66 21.05
N VAL A 228 17.18 -0.39 21.21
CA VAL A 228 15.94 0.13 20.65
C VAL A 228 16.19 1.26 19.66
N GLY A 229 15.31 1.39 18.67
CA GLY A 229 15.21 2.57 17.83
C GLY A 229 14.25 3.59 18.42
N ALA A 230 14.55 4.88 18.25
CA ALA A 230 13.77 6.01 18.74
C ALA A 230 13.49 7.03 17.63
N ALA A 231 12.47 7.87 17.84
CA ALA A 231 12.05 8.89 16.88
C ALA A 231 13.02 10.09 16.85
N LEU A 232 13.15 10.74 15.70
CA LEU A 232 13.95 11.96 15.56
C LEU A 232 13.38 13.09 16.44
N GLU A 233 12.07 13.12 16.60
CA GLU A 233 11.30 14.08 17.40
C GLU A 233 11.73 14.06 18.87
N ASP A 234 12.08 12.88 19.38
CA ASP A 234 12.48 12.65 20.77
C ASP A 234 13.95 12.95 21.04
N ARG A 235 14.75 13.16 19.98
CA ARG A 235 16.21 13.32 20.05
C ARG A 235 16.64 14.29 21.14
N SER A 236 16.05 15.49 21.16
CA SER A 236 16.45 16.57 22.07
C SER A 236 16.27 16.19 23.54
N ALA A 237 15.21 15.45 23.86
CA ALA A 237 14.96 14.97 25.21
C ALA A 237 15.90 13.81 25.58
N LEU A 238 16.14 12.88 24.65
CA LEU A 238 17.00 11.71 24.88
C LEU A 238 18.46 12.10 25.11
N ILE A 239 19.01 13.03 24.34
CA ILE A 239 20.40 13.52 24.54
C ILE A 239 20.56 14.36 25.81
N GLY A 240 19.49 14.98 26.28
CA GLY A 240 19.48 15.83 27.47
C GLY A 240 19.14 15.09 28.76
N ALA A 241 18.76 13.82 28.68
CA ALA A 241 18.32 13.03 29.82
C ALA A 241 19.49 12.72 30.76
N ALA A 242 19.22 12.66 32.06
CA ALA A 242 20.19 12.18 33.03
C ALA A 242 20.26 10.64 33.04
N ASN A 243 19.11 9.98 32.97
CA ASN A 243 19.00 8.52 33.00
C ASN A 243 18.12 8.01 31.87
N ALA A 244 18.45 6.81 31.39
CA ALA A 244 17.59 6.08 30.47
C ALA A 244 17.44 4.63 30.91
N THR A 245 16.32 4.03 30.53
CA THR A 245 16.04 2.61 30.66
C THR A 245 15.56 2.10 29.32
N VAL A 246 16.13 0.99 28.85
CA VAL A 246 15.68 0.25 27.68
C VAL A 246 15.29 -1.16 28.13
N SER A 247 14.14 -1.65 27.70
CA SER A 247 13.65 -2.98 28.03
C SER A 247 13.07 -3.63 26.79
N ILE A 248 13.59 -4.80 26.44
CA ILE A 248 13.09 -5.66 25.36
C ILE A 248 12.72 -7.00 25.97
N THR A 249 11.45 -7.36 25.90
CA THR A 249 10.93 -8.59 26.49
C THR A 249 10.19 -9.43 25.45
N ALA A 250 10.22 -10.75 25.65
CA ALA A 250 9.41 -11.67 24.86
C ALA A 250 7.93 -11.30 25.01
N SER A 251 7.20 -11.40 23.92
CA SER A 251 5.82 -10.94 23.79
C SER A 251 5.05 -11.83 22.82
N ASP A 252 3.74 -11.83 22.92
CA ASP A 252 2.84 -12.42 21.93
C ASP A 252 2.56 -11.44 20.77
N TYR A 253 3.21 -10.27 20.81
CA TYR A 253 3.07 -9.19 19.86
C TYR A 253 4.42 -8.58 19.50
N SER A 254 4.55 -8.06 18.29
CA SER A 254 5.64 -7.18 17.86
C SER A 254 5.11 -6.15 16.87
N PHE A 255 5.77 -5.01 16.79
CA PHE A 255 5.50 -4.04 15.73
C PHE A 255 6.12 -4.52 14.42
N LEU A 256 5.38 -4.35 13.32
CA LEU A 256 5.81 -4.64 11.96
C LEU A 256 5.45 -3.48 11.03
N SER A 257 6.28 -3.28 10.01
CA SER A 257 6.08 -2.27 8.98
C SER A 257 6.09 -2.93 7.60
N GLY A 258 5.16 -2.54 6.73
CA GLY A 258 5.05 -3.04 5.36
C GLY A 258 3.71 -2.73 4.72
N THR A 259 3.66 -2.73 3.38
CA THR A 259 2.41 -2.81 2.61
C THR A 259 1.63 -4.08 2.95
N SER A 260 2.33 -5.12 3.43
CA SER A 260 1.75 -6.31 4.06
C SER A 260 0.91 -6.02 5.30
N MET A 261 1.19 -4.95 6.05
CA MET A 261 0.40 -4.51 7.22
C MET A 261 -0.72 -3.55 6.79
N ALA A 262 -0.49 -2.72 5.78
CA ALA A 262 -1.52 -1.87 5.19
C ALA A 262 -2.67 -2.67 4.54
N THR A 263 -2.34 -3.79 3.88
CA THR A 263 -3.32 -4.64 3.18
C THR A 263 -4.44 -5.17 4.09
N PRO A 264 -4.17 -5.81 5.24
CA PRO A 264 -5.23 -6.26 6.15
C PRO A 264 -5.96 -5.08 6.81
N THR A 265 -5.31 -3.93 7.01
CA THR A 265 -6.00 -2.70 7.45
C THR A 265 -7.06 -2.25 6.43
N ALA A 266 -6.69 -2.18 5.14
CA ALA A 266 -7.61 -1.87 4.06
C ALA A 266 -8.71 -2.94 3.90
N ALA A 267 -8.36 -4.23 4.01
CA ALA A 267 -9.33 -5.32 3.94
C ALA A 267 -10.32 -5.30 5.11
N GLY A 268 -9.87 -4.96 6.32
CA GLY A 268 -10.72 -4.76 7.49
C GLY A 268 -11.68 -3.58 7.31
N ALA A 269 -11.20 -2.47 6.75
CA ALA A 269 -12.05 -1.35 6.36
C ALA A 269 -13.09 -1.76 5.30
N ALA A 270 -12.67 -2.49 4.26
CA ALA A 270 -13.57 -3.01 3.22
C ALA A 270 -14.65 -3.93 3.81
N ALA A 271 -14.27 -4.85 4.70
CA ALA A 271 -15.21 -5.73 5.38
C ALA A 271 -16.22 -4.96 6.25
N LEU A 272 -15.75 -3.93 6.97
CA LEU A 272 -16.61 -3.07 7.78
C LEU A 272 -17.60 -2.29 6.91
N ILE A 273 -17.14 -1.68 5.81
CA ILE A 273 -18.02 -0.98 4.85
C ILE A 273 -19.06 -1.97 4.30
N TRP A 274 -18.61 -3.11 3.79
CA TRP A 274 -19.48 -4.10 3.16
C TRP A 274 -20.50 -4.70 4.13
N SER A 275 -20.15 -4.88 5.40
CA SER A 275 -21.08 -5.36 6.42
C SER A 275 -22.27 -4.42 6.65
N ASN A 276 -22.11 -3.12 6.37
CA ASN A 276 -23.19 -2.12 6.42
C ASN A 276 -23.97 -2.02 5.10
N HIS A 277 -23.41 -2.55 4.00
CA HIS A 277 -23.97 -2.50 2.65
C HIS A 277 -23.99 -3.88 1.99
N PRO A 278 -24.68 -4.88 2.57
CA PRO A 278 -24.54 -6.28 2.17
C PRO A 278 -25.07 -6.60 0.75
N SER A 279 -25.84 -5.69 0.13
CA SER A 279 -26.28 -5.80 -1.26
C SER A 279 -25.23 -5.38 -2.28
N CYS A 280 -24.12 -4.77 -1.83
CA CYS A 280 -23.04 -4.33 -2.71
C CYS A 280 -22.16 -5.50 -3.17
N THR A 281 -21.48 -5.28 -4.29
CA THR A 281 -20.41 -6.14 -4.80
C THR A 281 -19.05 -5.61 -4.36
N GLY A 282 -18.01 -6.42 -4.50
CA GLY A 282 -16.63 -5.99 -4.23
C GLY A 282 -16.20 -4.82 -5.11
N ALA A 283 -16.74 -4.71 -6.32
CA ALA A 283 -16.52 -3.57 -7.20
C ALA A 283 -17.14 -2.27 -6.65
N ASP A 284 -18.33 -2.33 -6.04
CA ASP A 284 -18.96 -1.19 -5.36
C ASP A 284 -18.11 -0.75 -4.16
N ILE A 285 -17.61 -1.71 -3.35
CA ILE A 285 -16.75 -1.42 -2.19
C ILE A 285 -15.43 -0.79 -2.63
N ARG A 286 -14.74 -1.38 -3.61
CA ARG A 286 -13.50 -0.84 -4.20
C ARG A 286 -13.73 0.58 -4.71
N THR A 287 -14.84 0.81 -5.39
CA THR A 287 -15.23 2.13 -5.89
C THR A 287 -15.41 3.13 -4.76
N ALA A 288 -16.18 2.79 -3.72
CA ALA A 288 -16.42 3.67 -2.58
C ALA A 288 -15.13 4.01 -1.84
N MET A 289 -14.25 3.03 -1.63
CA MET A 289 -12.95 3.25 -0.98
C MET A 289 -12.06 4.23 -1.74
N LYS A 290 -12.04 4.18 -3.08
CA LYS A 290 -11.30 5.13 -3.92
C LYS A 290 -11.94 6.52 -3.91
N ALA A 291 -13.27 6.58 -4.04
CA ALA A 291 -14.02 7.82 -4.14
C ALA A 291 -13.94 8.72 -2.90
N THR A 292 -13.74 8.10 -1.74
CA THR A 292 -13.73 8.78 -0.45
C THR A 292 -12.40 8.67 0.27
N ALA A 293 -11.35 8.22 -0.42
CA ALA A 293 -10.02 8.22 0.13
C ALA A 293 -9.60 9.66 0.47
N GLU A 294 -8.90 9.85 1.59
CA GLU A 294 -8.30 11.15 1.91
C GLU A 294 -7.10 11.35 1.01
N ASP A 295 -7.26 12.23 0.02
CA ASP A 295 -6.21 12.62 -0.91
C ASP A 295 -4.99 13.18 -0.15
N GLN A 296 -3.84 12.58 -0.42
CA GLN A 296 -2.55 12.90 0.19
C GLN A 296 -1.49 12.81 -0.91
N GLY A 297 -0.48 13.68 -0.85
CA GLY A 297 0.50 13.78 -1.92
C GLY A 297 0.09 14.78 -3.01
N ALA A 298 0.13 14.36 -4.27
CA ALA A 298 -0.24 15.23 -5.38
C ALA A 298 -1.76 15.17 -5.59
N ALA A 299 -2.40 16.32 -5.81
CA ALA A 299 -3.86 16.38 -5.93
C ALA A 299 -4.41 15.40 -6.99
N GLY A 300 -5.39 14.59 -6.58
CA GLY A 300 -5.95 13.51 -7.38
C GLY A 300 -5.14 12.21 -7.27
N ARG A 301 -5.37 11.26 -8.18
CA ARG A 301 -4.62 9.99 -8.14
C ARG A 301 -3.13 10.22 -8.41
N ASP A 302 -2.27 9.74 -7.51
CA ASP A 302 -0.83 9.63 -7.73
C ASP A 302 -0.30 8.19 -7.59
N ASP A 303 0.96 7.95 -7.99
CA ASP A 303 1.54 6.60 -7.98
C ASP A 303 1.96 6.12 -6.57
N TYR A 304 2.00 7.01 -5.57
CA TYR A 304 2.41 6.70 -4.19
C TYR A 304 1.20 6.35 -3.32
N PHE A 305 0.22 7.25 -3.23
CA PHE A 305 -0.99 7.10 -2.41
C PHE A 305 -2.17 6.49 -3.17
N GLY A 306 -2.08 6.36 -4.50
CA GLY A 306 -3.25 6.06 -5.31
C GLY A 306 -4.24 7.23 -5.21
N TYR A 307 -5.49 6.94 -4.87
CA TYR A 307 -6.52 7.95 -4.59
C TYR A 307 -6.44 8.53 -3.17
N GLY A 308 -5.55 8.01 -2.30
CA GLY A 308 -5.38 8.50 -0.94
C GLY A 308 -5.53 7.43 0.15
N ILE A 309 -5.63 7.89 1.40
CA ILE A 309 -5.75 7.02 2.58
C ILE A 309 -7.20 6.57 2.79
N VAL A 310 -7.43 5.28 2.95
CA VAL A 310 -8.78 4.70 3.15
C VAL A 310 -9.52 5.34 4.33
N LYS A 311 -10.77 5.78 4.09
CA LYS A 311 -11.71 6.27 5.11
C LYS A 311 -12.99 5.44 5.16
N ALA A 312 -13.03 4.47 6.09
CA ALA A 312 -14.14 3.51 6.18
C ALA A 312 -15.50 4.18 6.42
N LYS A 313 -15.55 5.22 7.25
CA LYS A 313 -16.80 5.96 7.51
C LYS A 313 -17.28 6.67 6.26
N ASP A 314 -16.41 7.41 5.59
CA ASP A 314 -16.78 8.21 4.43
C ASP A 314 -17.22 7.31 3.27
N ALA A 315 -16.57 6.16 3.07
CA ALA A 315 -16.97 5.16 2.08
C ALA A 315 -18.35 4.55 2.39
N SER A 316 -18.66 4.29 3.66
CA SER A 316 -19.97 3.80 4.08
C SER A 316 -21.07 4.85 3.91
N ASP A 317 -20.78 6.11 4.25
CA ASP A 317 -21.71 7.23 4.04
C ASP A 317 -21.95 7.45 2.53
N TYR A 318 -20.91 7.30 1.71
CA TYR A 318 -21.00 7.35 0.26
C TYR A 318 -21.96 6.31 -0.32
N LEU A 319 -21.87 5.04 0.12
CA LEU A 319 -22.77 3.97 -0.33
C LEU A 319 -24.20 4.13 0.20
N THR A 320 -24.37 4.81 1.34
CA THR A 320 -25.70 5.20 1.83
C THR A 320 -26.35 6.23 0.91
N ALA A 321 -25.56 7.20 0.41
CA ALA A 321 -26.03 8.22 -0.52
C ALA A 321 -26.14 7.71 -1.97
N ASN A 322 -25.30 6.76 -2.35
CA ASN A 322 -25.20 6.17 -3.69
C ASN A 322 -25.33 4.64 -3.57
N PRO A 323 -26.57 4.11 -3.55
CA PRO A 323 -26.80 2.68 -3.40
C PRO A 323 -26.07 1.85 -4.46
N CYS A 324 -25.71 0.62 -4.08
CA CYS A 324 -24.94 -0.32 -4.89
C CYS A 324 -25.43 -0.43 -6.34
N GLY A 325 -24.51 -0.53 -7.31
CA GLY A 325 -24.82 -0.47 -8.74
C GLY A 325 -25.08 0.93 -9.28
N GLY A 326 -24.86 1.97 -8.46
CA GLY A 326 -24.76 3.35 -8.91
C GLY A 326 -23.57 3.53 -9.87
N PRO A 327 -23.59 4.57 -10.73
CA PRO A 327 -22.46 4.85 -11.59
C PRO A 327 -21.18 5.02 -10.74
N PRO A 328 -20.01 4.66 -11.28
CA PRO A 328 -18.73 4.98 -10.64
C PRO A 328 -18.64 6.48 -10.34
N PRO A 329 -17.71 6.88 -9.46
CA PRO A 329 -17.71 8.19 -8.83
C PRO A 329 -17.69 9.29 -9.89
N ALA A 330 -18.15 10.47 -9.50
CA ALA A 330 -17.91 11.67 -10.29
C ALA A 330 -16.40 11.82 -10.51
N GLY A 331 -15.93 11.48 -11.71
CA GLY A 331 -14.50 11.33 -12.00
C GLY A 331 -14.13 10.17 -12.93
N ASP A 332 -15.00 9.15 -13.06
CA ASP A 332 -14.74 7.98 -13.90
C ASP A 332 -15.92 7.72 -14.86
N ILE A 333 -15.90 8.35 -16.04
CA ILE A 333 -16.86 8.01 -17.11
C ILE A 333 -16.57 6.57 -17.58
N THR A 334 -17.54 5.67 -17.59
CA THR A 334 -17.35 4.36 -18.23
C THR A 334 -17.81 4.43 -19.68
N LEU A 335 -17.03 3.85 -20.59
CA LEU A 335 -17.34 3.81 -22.02
C LEU A 335 -17.32 2.37 -22.54
N SER A 336 -18.38 1.99 -23.24
CA SER A 336 -18.51 0.71 -23.92
C SER A 336 -19.05 0.89 -25.33
N GLY A 337 -18.87 -0.11 -26.19
CA GLY A 337 -19.41 -0.02 -27.54
C GLY A 337 -19.18 -1.25 -28.41
N ASN A 338 -19.80 -1.24 -29.59
CA ASN A 338 -19.68 -2.32 -30.56
C ASN A 338 -19.72 -1.78 -32.00
N ARG A 339 -19.31 -2.63 -32.95
CA ARG A 339 -19.52 -2.37 -34.38
C ARG A 339 -20.84 -2.94 -34.89
N SER A 340 -21.55 -2.17 -35.71
CA SER A 340 -22.76 -2.60 -36.41
C SER A 340 -22.69 -2.30 -37.92
N LYS A 341 -23.77 -2.59 -38.65
CA LYS A 341 -23.90 -2.37 -40.12
C LYS A 341 -22.70 -2.90 -40.92
N GLY A 342 -22.30 -4.14 -40.66
CA GLY A 342 -21.18 -4.79 -41.35
C GLY A 342 -19.82 -4.15 -41.07
N GLY A 343 -19.65 -3.54 -39.89
CA GLY A 343 -18.40 -2.95 -39.42
C GLY A 343 -18.21 -1.47 -39.74
N LYS A 344 -19.22 -0.81 -40.33
CA LYS A 344 -19.18 0.59 -40.79
C LYS A 344 -19.72 1.60 -39.79
N GLN A 345 -20.22 1.14 -38.65
CA GLN A 345 -20.78 1.99 -37.61
C GLN A 345 -20.27 1.52 -36.25
N ALA A 346 -19.84 2.47 -35.41
CA ALA A 346 -19.59 2.26 -33.99
C ALA A 346 -20.80 2.77 -33.20
N ASN A 347 -21.33 1.96 -32.29
CA ASN A 347 -22.35 2.38 -31.33
C ASN A 347 -21.67 2.44 -29.95
N LEU A 348 -21.70 3.61 -29.34
CA LEU A 348 -21.10 3.90 -28.05
C LEU A 348 -22.20 4.02 -27.01
N SER A 349 -21.89 3.60 -25.78
CA SER A 349 -22.70 3.81 -24.60
C SER A 349 -21.79 4.21 -23.44
N TRP A 350 -22.16 5.24 -22.69
CA TRP A 350 -21.41 5.67 -21.52
C TRP A 350 -22.31 5.96 -20.32
N SER A 351 -21.70 5.97 -19.14
CA SER A 351 -22.31 6.40 -17.87
C SER A 351 -21.23 7.01 -16.96
N GLY A 352 -21.62 7.66 -15.87
CA GLY A 352 -20.67 8.25 -14.90
C GLY A 352 -20.28 9.72 -15.19
N ALA A 353 -20.73 10.31 -16.29
CA ALA A 353 -20.65 11.75 -16.52
C ALA A 353 -21.78 12.48 -15.79
N ASN A 354 -21.46 13.56 -15.07
CA ASN A 354 -22.37 14.36 -14.24
C ASN A 354 -22.80 15.67 -14.91
N GLY A 355 -22.04 16.13 -15.91
CA GLY A 355 -22.35 17.32 -16.70
C GLY A 355 -23.51 17.10 -17.67
N ALA A 356 -24.15 18.20 -18.10
CA ALA A 356 -25.18 18.15 -19.16
C ALA A 356 -24.59 17.79 -20.53
N LEU A 357 -23.28 17.96 -20.70
CA LEU A 357 -22.54 17.77 -21.94
C LEU A 357 -21.32 16.87 -21.71
N VAL A 358 -20.95 16.13 -22.74
CA VAL A 358 -19.69 15.35 -22.81
C VAL A 358 -18.93 15.65 -24.10
N ASP A 359 -17.61 15.58 -24.01
CA ASP A 359 -16.67 15.70 -25.12
C ASP A 359 -16.28 14.31 -25.63
N ILE A 360 -16.48 14.07 -26.92
CA ILE A 360 -16.12 12.83 -27.59
C ILE A 360 -14.82 13.04 -28.35
N TYR A 361 -13.84 12.19 -28.08
CA TYR A 361 -12.56 12.13 -28.78
C TYR A 361 -12.52 10.89 -29.67
N VAL A 362 -12.01 11.05 -30.88
CA VAL A 362 -11.81 9.97 -31.86
C VAL A 362 -10.34 9.94 -32.26
N ASN A 363 -9.67 8.82 -32.04
CA ASN A 363 -8.23 8.64 -32.25
C ASN A 363 -7.40 9.75 -31.54
N GLY A 364 -7.76 10.07 -30.31
CA GLY A 364 -7.10 11.08 -29.47
C GLY A 364 -7.34 12.54 -29.86
N SER A 365 -8.10 12.80 -30.93
CA SER A 365 -8.47 14.16 -31.34
C SER A 365 -9.90 14.48 -30.92
N PHE A 366 -10.14 15.70 -30.41
CA PHE A 366 -11.49 16.18 -30.13
C PHE A 366 -12.35 16.07 -31.40
N ASN A 367 -13.50 15.42 -31.28
CA ASN A 367 -14.40 15.20 -32.41
C ASN A 367 -15.68 16.02 -32.29
N ALA A 368 -16.37 15.95 -31.16
CA ALA A 368 -17.64 16.62 -30.95
C ALA A 368 -17.97 16.79 -29.47
N LYS A 369 -18.78 17.81 -29.15
CA LYS A 369 -19.46 17.97 -27.87
C LYS A 369 -20.92 17.56 -28.06
N THR A 370 -21.46 16.75 -27.16
CA THR A 370 -22.83 16.22 -27.24
C THR A 370 -23.54 16.29 -25.90
N ASP A 371 -24.87 16.28 -25.92
CA ASP A 371 -25.68 16.07 -24.72
C ASP A 371 -25.27 14.76 -24.04
N ASN A 372 -25.25 14.76 -22.71
CA ASN A 372 -24.97 13.58 -21.91
C ASN A 372 -26.19 12.65 -21.84
N ASP A 373 -26.59 12.09 -22.98
CA ASP A 373 -27.73 11.19 -23.14
C ASP A 373 -27.34 9.69 -23.03
N GLY A 374 -26.07 9.42 -22.75
CA GLY A 374 -25.52 8.10 -22.48
C GLY A 374 -25.21 7.25 -23.72
N SER A 375 -25.38 7.77 -24.95
CA SER A 375 -25.06 7.00 -26.16
C SER A 375 -24.79 7.83 -27.42
N ALA A 376 -23.92 7.35 -28.31
CA ALA A 376 -23.67 7.99 -29.60
C ALA A 376 -23.37 6.98 -30.70
N ARG A 377 -23.53 7.40 -31.97
CA ARG A 377 -23.21 6.57 -33.12
C ARG A 377 -22.28 7.29 -34.08
N TYR A 378 -21.20 6.61 -34.47
CA TYR A 378 -20.19 7.14 -35.38
C TYR A 378 -20.06 6.30 -36.63
N SER A 379 -19.95 6.95 -37.79
CA SER A 379 -19.55 6.30 -39.04
C SER A 379 -18.05 6.01 -39.00
N VAL A 380 -17.67 4.76 -39.22
CA VAL A 380 -16.28 4.30 -39.13
C VAL A 380 -15.90 3.48 -40.35
N GLN A 381 -14.61 3.42 -40.66
CA GLN A 381 -14.14 2.55 -41.74
C GLN A 381 -14.20 1.08 -41.31
N LYS A 382 -14.69 0.24 -42.22
CA LYS A 382 -14.76 -1.21 -42.00
C LYS A 382 -13.35 -1.77 -41.82
N ASN A 383 -13.15 -2.59 -40.79
CA ASN A 383 -11.90 -3.28 -40.47
C ASN A 383 -10.69 -2.37 -40.16
N VAL A 384 -10.91 -1.08 -39.89
CA VAL A 384 -9.85 -0.15 -39.45
C VAL A 384 -10.10 0.18 -37.99
N PRO A 385 -9.18 -0.17 -37.05
CA PRO A 385 -9.33 0.14 -35.64
C PRO A 385 -9.58 1.63 -35.42
N VAL A 386 -10.46 1.94 -34.47
CA VAL A 386 -10.76 3.31 -34.06
C VAL A 386 -10.84 3.36 -32.55
N THR A 387 -10.24 4.39 -31.96
CA THR A 387 -10.28 4.63 -30.52
C THR A 387 -11.27 5.73 -30.20
N PHE A 388 -12.11 5.51 -29.20
CA PHE A 388 -13.05 6.49 -28.67
C PHE A 388 -12.74 6.77 -27.20
N LYS A 389 -12.93 8.02 -26.78
CA LYS A 389 -12.89 8.44 -25.39
C LYS A 389 -13.97 9.48 -25.14
N VAL A 390 -14.63 9.39 -23.99
CA VAL A 390 -15.67 10.34 -23.57
C VAL A 390 -15.16 11.08 -22.34
N CYS A 391 -15.19 12.40 -22.38
CA CYS A 391 -14.81 13.27 -21.25
C CYS A 391 -15.99 14.11 -20.81
N GLU A 392 -16.01 14.52 -19.55
CA GLU A 392 -16.91 15.57 -19.11
C GLU A 392 -16.50 16.90 -19.76
N ASP A 393 -17.48 17.70 -20.14
CA ASP A 393 -17.22 19.02 -20.72
C ASP A 393 -16.36 19.89 -19.78
N ASN A 394 -15.26 20.44 -20.32
CA ASN A 394 -14.29 21.28 -19.60
C ASN A 394 -13.67 20.59 -18.36
N SER A 395 -13.58 19.26 -18.36
CA SER A 395 -13.03 18.47 -17.26
C SER A 395 -11.90 17.55 -17.75
N SER A 396 -11.03 17.15 -16.81
CA SER A 396 -10.08 16.06 -17.02
C SER A 396 -10.66 14.68 -16.68
N ASN A 397 -11.89 14.63 -16.16
CA ASN A 397 -12.65 13.40 -15.96
C ASN A 397 -13.02 12.83 -17.33
N CYS A 398 -12.49 11.65 -17.63
CA CYS A 398 -12.74 10.97 -18.87
C CYS A 398 -12.79 9.46 -18.69
N SER A 399 -13.41 8.80 -19.65
CA SER A 399 -13.37 7.36 -19.78
C SER A 399 -12.01 6.85 -20.18
N ASP A 400 -11.82 5.56 -19.93
CA ASP A 400 -10.83 4.76 -20.62
C ASP A 400 -11.04 4.83 -22.15
N ASP A 401 -9.96 4.59 -22.88
CA ASP A 401 -9.98 4.46 -24.33
C ASP A 401 -10.70 3.16 -24.73
N LEU A 402 -11.77 3.29 -25.51
CA LEU A 402 -12.48 2.18 -26.14
C LEU A 402 -11.97 1.97 -27.56
N VAL A 403 -11.36 0.82 -27.83
CA VAL A 403 -10.92 0.43 -29.18
C VAL A 403 -11.95 -0.51 -29.82
N LEU A 404 -12.47 -0.13 -31.00
CA LEU A 404 -13.44 -0.92 -31.78
C LEU A 404 -12.92 -1.38 -33.13
#